data_AF-A0A6L8MXG0-F1
#
_entry.id   AF-A0A6L8MXG0-F1
#
_cell.length_a   1.000
_cell.length_b   1.000
_cell.length_c   1.000
_cell.angle_alpha   90.00
_cell.angle_beta   90.00
_cell.angle_gamma   90.00
#
_symmetry.space_group_name_H-M   'P 1'
#
loop_
_entity.id
_entity.type
_entity.pdbx_description
1 polymer ?
#
loop_
_entity_poly.entity_id
_entity_poly.type
_entity_poly.pdbx_seq_one_letter_code
_entity_poly.pdbx_strand_id
1 'polypeptide(L)'
;MENRYRTNLKKVFLTDQELETLNNRIGQSGCKNFSAYARKVLLNPNMIFLTIDTSNYDDLVFELRRIGNNLNQIARTVNQTHILTQSDRGFLVKGIGQLIKEVEKDFNIKCQQLKEFYGRH
;
A
#
# COMPACT_ATOMS: atom_id res chain seq x y z
N MET A 1 -11.43 -31.80 -23.57
CA MET A 1 -11.08 -30.43 -24.00
C MET A 1 -12.33 -29.62 -24.38
N GLU A 2 -13.49 -29.97 -23.84
CA GLU A 2 -14.75 -29.40 -24.27
C GLU A 2 -15.13 -28.21 -23.37
N ASN A 3 -15.56 -27.11 -24.01
CA ASN A 3 -16.05 -25.86 -23.41
C ASN A 3 -15.06 -24.98 -22.64
N ARG A 4 -13.90 -24.64 -23.24
CA ARG A 4 -13.12 -23.49 -22.76
C ARG A 4 -13.79 -22.18 -23.17
N TYR A 5 -14.10 -21.32 -22.20
CA TYR A 5 -14.56 -19.94 -22.46
C TYR A 5 -13.54 -19.11 -23.28
N ARG A 6 -12.24 -19.35 -23.08
CA ARG A 6 -11.15 -18.69 -23.84
C ARG A 6 -10.59 -19.66 -24.87
N THR A 7 -10.99 -19.50 -26.13
CA THR A 7 -10.65 -20.38 -27.25
C THR A 7 -9.48 -19.90 -28.10
N ASN A 8 -9.23 -18.59 -28.14
CA ASN A 8 -8.18 -17.99 -28.96
C ASN A 8 -6.80 -18.15 -28.32
N LEU A 9 -5.88 -18.81 -29.04
CA LEU A 9 -4.48 -18.97 -28.64
C LEU A 9 -3.58 -17.97 -29.37
N LYS A 10 -2.63 -17.36 -28.64
CA LYS A 10 -1.53 -16.56 -29.20
C LYS A 10 -0.21 -17.14 -28.72
N LYS A 11 0.76 -17.28 -29.62
CA LYS A 11 2.11 -17.79 -29.33
C LYS A 11 3.13 -16.66 -29.50
N VAL A 12 4.13 -16.65 -28.63
CA VAL A 12 5.28 -15.74 -28.67
C VAL A 12 6.51 -16.61 -28.43
N PHE A 13 7.54 -16.43 -29.26
CA PHE A 13 8.83 -17.06 -29.07
C PHE A 13 9.74 -16.09 -28.32
N LEU A 14 10.51 -16.62 -27.37
CA LEU A 14 11.40 -15.86 -26.51
C LEU A 14 12.78 -16.53 -26.55
N THR A 15 13.81 -15.72 -26.48
CA THR A 15 15.15 -16.17 -26.09
C THR A 15 15.16 -16.60 -24.62
N ASP A 16 16.19 -17.33 -24.19
CA ASP A 16 16.32 -17.78 -22.80
C ASP A 16 16.35 -16.59 -21.83
N GLN A 17 17.04 -15.51 -22.19
CA GLN A 17 17.14 -14.29 -21.38
C GLN A 17 15.78 -13.57 -21.25
N GLU A 18 15.00 -13.51 -22.33
CA GLU A 18 13.65 -12.93 -22.30
C GLU A 18 12.70 -13.79 -21.48
N LEU A 19 12.82 -15.12 -21.54
CA LEU A 19 12.04 -16.06 -20.75
C LEU A 19 12.35 -15.93 -19.26
N GLU A 20 13.62 -15.81 -18.89
CA GLU A 20 14.04 -15.57 -17.51
C GLU A 20 13.44 -14.25 -16.99
N THR A 21 13.57 -13.18 -17.76
CA THR A 21 12.99 -11.88 -17.44
C THR A 21 11.47 -11.97 -17.27
N LEU A 22 10.77 -12.69 -18.15
CA LEU A 22 9.33 -12.92 -18.06
C LEU A 22 8.96 -13.68 -16.79
N ASN A 23 9.67 -14.75 -16.44
CA ASN A 23 9.40 -15.55 -15.25
C ASN A 23 9.59 -14.74 -13.97
N ASN A 24 10.63 -13.91 -13.89
CA ASN A 24 10.83 -13.00 -12.77
C ASN A 24 9.66 -12.03 -12.61
N ARG A 25 9.18 -11.43 -13.71
CA ARG A 25 8.01 -10.53 -13.69
C ARG A 25 6.73 -11.26 -13.27
N ILE A 26 6.52 -12.50 -13.74
CA ILE A 26 5.38 -13.32 -13.32
C ILE A 26 5.44 -13.59 -11.81
N GLY A 27 6.61 -13.96 -11.29
CA GLY A 27 6.81 -14.20 -9.86
C GLY A 27 6.47 -12.99 -9.00
N GLN A 28 6.89 -11.79 -9.43
CA GLN A 28 6.59 -10.53 -8.73
C GLN A 28 5.12 -10.09 -8.86
N SER A 29 4.42 -10.54 -9.90
CA SER A 29 3.05 -10.08 -10.22
C SER A 29 1.94 -10.67 -9.35
N GLY A 30 2.21 -11.73 -8.59
CA GLY A 30 1.22 -12.52 -7.87
C GLY A 30 0.25 -13.31 -8.77
N CYS A 31 0.48 -13.37 -10.09
CA CYS A 31 -0.35 -14.14 -11.02
C CYS A 31 -0.10 -15.64 -10.88
N LYS A 32 -1.17 -16.44 -10.82
CA LYS A 32 -1.07 -17.91 -10.67
C LYS A 32 -0.40 -18.63 -11.85
N ASN A 33 -0.41 -18.05 -13.05
CA ASN A 33 0.21 -18.62 -14.26
C ASN A 33 0.41 -17.55 -15.35
N PHE A 34 1.21 -17.91 -16.36
CA PHE A 34 1.49 -17.07 -17.52
C PHE A 34 0.21 -16.61 -18.24
N SER A 35 -0.78 -17.47 -18.42
CA SER A 35 -2.02 -17.09 -19.12
C SER A 35 -2.80 -15.98 -18.41
N ALA A 36 -2.77 -15.93 -17.07
CA ALA A 36 -3.36 -14.85 -16.29
C ALA A 36 -2.52 -13.56 -16.40
N TYR A 37 -1.20 -13.68 -16.24
CA TYR A 37 -0.26 -12.58 -16.38
C TYR A 37 -0.34 -11.92 -17.77
N ALA A 38 -0.26 -12.72 -18.84
CA ALA A 38 -0.28 -12.25 -20.21
C ALA A 38 -1.57 -11.49 -20.54
N ARG A 39 -2.74 -12.01 -20.14
CA ARG A 39 -4.01 -11.29 -20.34
C ARG A 39 -4.05 -9.98 -19.55
N LYS A 40 -3.54 -9.98 -18.32
CA LYS A 40 -3.51 -8.79 -17.46
C LYS A 40 -2.65 -7.69 -18.08
N VAL A 41 -1.46 -8.03 -18.59
CA VAL A 41 -0.53 -7.08 -19.22
C VAL A 41 -0.97 -6.67 -20.62
N LEU A 42 -1.26 -7.63 -21.49
CA LEU A 42 -1.55 -7.36 -22.91
C LEU A 42 -2.88 -6.60 -23.11
N LEU A 43 -3.85 -6.75 -22.21
CA LEU A 43 -5.14 -6.05 -22.29
C LEU A 43 -5.16 -4.74 -21.49
N ASN A 44 -4.10 -4.46 -20.72
CA ASN A 44 -3.97 -3.21 -19.96
C ASN A 44 -2.57 -2.63 -20.20
N PRO A 45 -2.29 -2.01 -21.36
CA PRO A 45 -0.95 -1.56 -21.73
C PRO A 45 -0.36 -0.50 -20.79
N ASN A 46 -1.19 0.21 -20.03
CA ASN A 46 -0.75 1.16 -19.00
C ASN A 46 -0.64 0.53 -17.59
N MET A 47 -0.82 -0.79 -17.47
CA MET A 47 -0.81 -1.47 -16.19
C MET A 47 0.62 -1.77 -15.76
N ILE A 48 1.04 -1.08 -14.70
CA ILE A 48 2.31 -1.33 -14.03
C ILE A 48 2.04 -2.20 -12.82
N PHE A 49 2.81 -3.29 -12.66
CA PHE A 49 2.79 -4.07 -11.42
C PHE A 49 3.50 -3.27 -10.33
N LEU A 50 2.73 -2.49 -9.59
CA LEU A 50 3.22 -1.82 -8.41
C LEU A 50 3.04 -2.75 -7.21
N THR A 51 4.13 -3.36 -6.77
CA THR A 51 4.17 -4.01 -5.46
C THR A 51 4.55 -2.95 -4.45
N ILE A 52 3.57 -2.41 -3.72
CA ILE A 52 3.83 -1.50 -2.61
C ILE A 52 4.22 -2.37 -1.43
N ASP A 53 5.47 -2.25 -0.98
CA ASP A 53 5.90 -2.84 0.27
C ASP A 53 5.21 -2.12 1.44
N THR A 54 4.34 -2.85 2.13
CA THR A 54 3.61 -2.35 3.30
C THR A 54 4.23 -2.79 4.62
N SER A 55 5.42 -3.38 4.62
CA SER A 55 6.11 -3.81 5.85
C SER A 55 6.31 -2.66 6.85
N ASN A 56 6.49 -1.43 6.38
CA ASN A 56 6.64 -0.24 7.22
C ASN A 56 5.31 0.32 7.78
N TYR A 57 4.16 -0.35 7.57
CA TYR A 57 2.88 0.10 8.17
C TYR A 57 2.84 -0.07 9.69
N ASP A 58 3.77 -0.84 10.27
CA ASP A 58 3.85 -1.03 11.71
C ASP A 58 4.08 0.30 12.47
N ASP A 59 4.83 1.24 11.89
CA ASP A 59 5.05 2.58 12.46
C ASP A 59 3.76 3.42 12.48
N LEU A 60 2.97 3.33 11.40
CA LEU A 60 1.67 3.98 11.32
C LEU A 60 0.69 3.37 12.35
N VAL A 61 0.67 2.05 12.46
CA VAL A 61 -0.16 1.33 13.43
C VAL A 61 0.25 1.69 14.87
N PHE A 62 1.55 1.85 15.13
CA PHE A 62 2.06 2.29 16.43
C PHE A 62 1.58 3.70 16.81
N GLU A 63 1.66 4.66 15.90
CA GLU A 63 1.20 6.03 16.13
C GLU A 63 -0.33 6.09 16.35
N LEU A 64 -1.10 5.30 15.60
CA LEU A 64 -2.55 5.15 15.81
C LEU A 64 -2.87 4.58 17.20
N ARG A 65 -2.14 3.55 17.65
CA ARG A 65 -2.30 2.98 19.01
C ARG A 65 -1.99 4.02 20.09
N ARG A 66 -0.96 4.84 19.90
CA ARG A 66 -0.60 5.92 20.84
C ARG A 66 -1.74 6.92 21.00
N ILE A 67 -2.37 7.33 19.90
CA ILE A 67 -3.54 8.23 19.95
C ILE A 67 -4.73 7.57 20.62
N GLY A 68 -5.03 6.31 20.28
CA GLY A 68 -6.11 5.55 20.92
C GLY A 68 -5.93 5.47 22.44
N ASN A 69 -4.69 5.29 22.90
CA ASN A 69 -4.37 5.29 24.33
C ASN A 69 -4.60 6.66 24.99
N ASN A 70 -4.20 7.75 24.33
CA ASN A 70 -4.45 9.12 24.83
C ASN A 70 -5.95 9.43 24.91
N LEU A 71 -6.73 9.05 23.89
CA LEU A 71 -8.20 9.17 23.88
C LEU A 71 -8.82 8.39 25.05
N ASN A 72 -8.38 7.16 25.28
CA ASN A 72 -8.87 6.32 26.38
C ASN A 72 -8.56 6.92 27.76
N GLN A 73 -7.38 7.53 27.93
CA GLN A 73 -7.04 8.21 29.19
C GLN A 73 -7.97 9.40 29.44
N ILE A 74 -8.22 10.22 28.43
CA ILE A 74 -9.11 11.39 28.56
C ILE A 74 -10.55 10.95 28.82
N ALA A 75 -11.03 9.91 28.15
CA ALA A 75 -12.35 9.35 28.41
C ALA A 75 -12.49 8.87 29.86
N ARG A 76 -11.47 8.20 30.41
CA ARG A 76 -11.47 7.80 31.83
C ARG A 76 -11.47 9.00 32.77
N THR A 77 -10.63 10.01 32.51
CA THR A 77 -10.59 11.24 33.31
C THR A 77 -11.94 11.94 33.32
N VAL A 78 -12.54 12.15 32.15
CA VAL A 78 -13.88 12.77 32.03
C VAL A 78 -14.96 11.94 32.74
N ASN A 79 -14.89 10.61 32.63
CA ASN A 79 -15.84 9.73 33.33
C ASN A 79 -15.67 9.79 34.86
N GLN A 80 -14.46 10.03 35.37
CA GLN A 80 -14.18 10.11 36.81
C GLN A 80 -14.44 11.49 37.40
N THR A 81 -14.11 12.56 36.67
CA THR A 81 -14.15 13.93 37.18
C THR A 81 -15.36 14.72 36.69
N HIS A 82 -16.05 14.24 35.65
CA HIS A 82 -17.06 14.99 34.87
C HIS A 82 -16.54 16.32 34.31
N ILE A 83 -15.22 16.52 34.27
CA ILE A 83 -14.58 17.76 33.84
C ILE A 83 -13.61 17.43 32.72
N LEU A 84 -13.76 18.12 31.59
CA LEU A 84 -12.77 18.10 30.51
C LEU A 84 -11.86 19.33 30.65
N THR A 85 -10.58 19.10 30.96
CA THR A 85 -9.64 20.20 31.18
C THR A 85 -9.09 20.75 29.85
N GLN A 86 -8.60 21.99 29.87
CA GLN A 86 -7.88 22.55 28.71
C GLN A 86 -6.61 21.76 28.38
N SER A 87 -5.94 21.19 29.38
CA SER A 87 -4.79 20.31 29.18
C SER A 87 -5.17 19.06 28.40
N ASP A 88 -6.31 18.42 28.70
CA ASP A 88 -6.78 17.21 27.99
C ASP A 88 -7.02 17.50 26.50
N ARG A 89 -7.66 18.63 26.20
CA ARG A 89 -7.83 19.10 24.81
C ARG A 89 -6.49 19.39 24.13
N GLY A 90 -5.55 20.01 24.84
CA GLY A 90 -4.21 20.27 24.34
C GLY A 90 -3.44 18.99 23.99
N PHE A 91 -3.53 17.96 24.82
CA PHE A 91 -2.91 16.66 24.56
C PHE A 91 -3.49 15.97 23.31
N LEU A 92 -4.80 16.03 23.10
CA LEU A 92 -5.45 15.49 21.90
C LEU A 92 -5.03 16.21 20.63
N VAL A 93 -5.14 17.54 20.62
CA VAL A 93 -4.77 18.36 19.46
C VAL A 93 -3.30 18.14 19.09
N LYS A 94 -2.41 18.07 20.09
CA LYS A 94 -1.00 17.78 19.87
C LYS A 94 -0.77 16.37 19.31
N GLY A 95 -1.44 15.35 19.87
CA GLY A 95 -1.32 13.96 19.41
C GLY A 95 -1.81 13.78 17.97
N ILE A 96 -2.98 14.36 17.64
CA ILE A 96 -3.54 14.33 16.28
C ILE A 96 -2.62 15.08 15.31
N GLY A 97 -2.10 16.25 15.69
CA GLY A 97 -1.16 17.00 14.86
C GLY A 97 0.14 16.25 14.56
N GLN A 98 0.66 15.48 15.53
CA GLN A 98 1.83 14.62 15.31
C GLN A 98 1.54 13.48 14.33
N LEU A 99 0.37 12.83 14.44
CA LEU A 99 0.00 11.77 13.49
C LEU A 99 -0.16 12.29 12.08
N ILE A 100 -0.85 13.43 11.88
CA ILE A 100 -1.01 14.04 10.55
C ILE A 100 0.36 14.24 9.91
N LYS A 101 1.32 14.80 10.67
CA LYS A 101 2.68 15.04 10.19
C LYS A 101 3.41 13.77 9.77
N GLU A 102 3.34 12.69 10.56
CA GLU A 102 4.00 11.43 10.23
C GLU A 102 3.33 10.72 9.04
N VAL A 103 2.00 10.78 8.92
CA VAL A 103 1.27 10.25 7.76
C VAL A 103 1.63 11.00 6.48
N GLU A 104 1.66 12.34 6.53
CA GLU A 104 2.07 13.17 5.39
C GLU A 104 3.50 12.88 4.96
N LYS A 105 4.41 12.68 5.92
CA LYS A 105 5.81 12.34 5.66
C LYS A 105 5.94 10.98 4.97
N ASP A 106 5.30 9.92 5.50
CA ASP A 106 5.32 8.58 4.90
C ASP A 106 4.72 8.59 3.49
N PHE A 107 3.58 9.29 3.31
CA PHE A 107 2.95 9.45 2.01
C PHE A 107 3.87 10.16 1.01
N ASN A 108 4.51 11.26 1.41
CA ASN A 108 5.43 12.00 0.55
C ASN A 108 6.66 11.16 0.15
N ILE A 109 7.23 10.39 1.08
CA ILE A 109 8.34 9.47 0.79
C ILE A 109 7.90 8.43 -0.25
N LYS A 110 6.74 7.80 -0.09
CA LYS A 110 6.19 6.85 -1.06
C LYS A 110 5.91 7.51 -2.41
N CYS A 111 5.32 8.70 -2.43
CA CYS A 111 5.12 9.46 -3.67
C CYS A 111 6.43 9.82 -4.36
N GLN A 112 7.49 10.14 -3.61
CA GLN A 112 8.80 10.43 -4.17
C GLN A 112 9.46 9.17 -4.73
N GLN A 113 9.41 8.05 -4.02
CA GLN A 113 9.86 6.75 -4.53
C GLN A 113 9.13 6.37 -5.81
N LEU A 114 7.81 6.58 -5.86
CA LEU A 114 7.04 6.40 -7.10
C LEU A 114 7.57 7.33 -8.21
N LYS A 115 7.75 8.63 -7.95
CA LYS A 115 8.26 9.58 -8.95
C LYS A 115 9.68 9.24 -9.45
N GLU A 116 10.57 8.81 -8.57
CA GLU A 116 11.94 8.40 -8.92
C GLU A 116 11.94 7.11 -9.75
N PHE A 117 11.06 6.16 -9.42
CA PHE A 117 10.91 4.90 -10.15
C PHE A 117 10.24 5.09 -11.52
N TYR A 118 9.34 6.07 -11.66
CA TYR A 118 8.63 6.37 -12.90
C TYR A 118 9.30 7.42 -13.78
N GLY A 119 10.22 8.23 -13.24
CA GLY A 119 10.84 9.34 -13.97
C GLY A 119 9.84 10.44 -14.33
N ARG A 120 10.33 11.67 -14.51
CA ARG A 120 9.51 12.74 -15.10
C ARG A 120 9.07 12.31 -16.51
N HIS A 121 7.77 12.24 -16.74
CA HIS A 121 7.24 12.60 -18.04
C HIS A 121 7.33 14.11 -18.20
#